data_AF-A0A838ZJ23-F1
#
_entry.id   AF-A0A838ZJ23-F1
#
_cell.length_a   1.000
_cell.length_b   1.000
_cell.length_c   1.000
_cell.angle_alpha   90.00
_cell.angle_beta   90.00
_cell.angle_gamma   90.00
#
_symmetry.space_group_name_H-M   'P 1'
#
loop_
_entity.id
_entity.type
_entity.pdbx_description
1 polymer ?
#
loop_
_entity_poly.entity_id
_entity_poly.type
_entity_poly.pdbx_seq_one_letter_code
_entity_poly.pdbx_strand_id
1 'polypeptide(L)'
;MKTIKSLVVLLGIFAFSQINAQEVTDYDLQNFARAYKEMLQLNNKAQKEMAQIISKEGMDLEVYHAINESKNSDYEPDVPKSEFTKYEEIQPEIEKVQNKLEQEVEKAYSKHDLSKQDYKAIAERVKQDQLLQIKLEKILSQI
;
A
#
# COMPACT_ATOMS: atom_id res chain seq x y z
N MET A 1 -23.38 -54.36 24.75
CA MET A 1 -22.30 -54.71 23.81
C MET A 1 -22.89 -55.04 22.45
N LYS A 2 -22.17 -54.66 21.37
CA LYS A 2 -22.32 -55.03 19.95
C LYS A 2 -23.10 -54.05 19.03
N THR A 3 -22.41 -52.95 18.74
CA THR A 3 -22.13 -52.36 17.41
C THR A 3 -23.21 -52.43 16.32
N ILE A 4 -23.80 -51.26 16.03
CA ILE A 4 -24.57 -50.98 14.82
C ILE A 4 -23.58 -50.78 13.65
N LYS A 5 -23.86 -51.48 12.55
CA LYS A 5 -23.13 -51.40 11.28
C LYS A 5 -23.52 -50.10 10.54
N SER A 6 -22.51 -49.50 9.93
CA SER A 6 -22.47 -48.28 9.11
C SER A 6 -23.66 -48.09 8.16
N LEU A 7 -24.01 -46.83 7.86
CA LEU A 7 -23.79 -46.19 6.54
C LEU A 7 -24.42 -44.79 6.49
N VAL A 8 -23.62 -43.73 6.66
CA VAL A 8 -23.94 -42.40 6.13
C VAL A 8 -22.69 -41.91 5.42
N VAL A 9 -22.60 -42.25 4.13
CA VAL A 9 -21.69 -41.57 3.21
C VAL A 9 -22.37 -40.25 2.86
N LEU A 10 -22.11 -39.21 3.65
CA LEU A 10 -22.38 -37.84 3.26
C LEU A 10 -21.30 -37.47 2.25
N LEU A 11 -21.66 -37.57 0.97
CA LEU A 11 -20.90 -37.06 -0.16
C LEU A 11 -20.60 -35.58 0.08
N GLY A 12 -19.42 -35.31 0.62
CA GLY A 12 -18.84 -33.99 0.68
C GLY A 12 -18.50 -33.53 -0.72
N ILE A 13 -19.47 -32.92 -1.42
CA ILE A 13 -19.17 -32.01 -2.51
C ILE A 13 -18.78 -30.68 -1.85
N PHE A 14 -17.60 -30.64 -1.24
CA PHE A 14 -16.85 -29.40 -1.23
C PHE A 14 -16.45 -29.19 -2.69
N ALA A 15 -17.25 -28.39 -3.40
CA ALA A 15 -16.76 -27.68 -4.55
C ALA A 15 -15.56 -26.87 -4.05
N PHE A 16 -14.37 -27.43 -4.17
CA PHE A 16 -13.15 -26.64 -4.23
C PHE A 16 -13.34 -25.73 -5.43
N SER A 17 -13.90 -24.54 -5.20
CA SER A 17 -13.75 -23.42 -6.11
C SER A 17 -12.28 -23.38 -6.44
N GLN A 18 -11.96 -23.63 -7.71
CA GLN A 18 -10.58 -23.65 -8.18
C GLN A 18 -10.01 -22.24 -7.97
N ILE A 19 -9.35 -22.06 -6.83
CA ILE A 19 -8.40 -20.97 -6.61
C ILE A 19 -7.25 -21.30 -7.55
N ASN A 20 -7.37 -20.86 -8.80
CA ASN A 20 -6.20 -20.68 -9.65
C ASN A 20 -5.43 -19.49 -9.07
N ALA A 21 -4.74 -19.71 -7.94
CA ALA A 21 -3.69 -18.81 -7.50
C ALA A 21 -2.61 -18.94 -8.57
N GLN A 22 -2.56 -17.98 -9.50
CA GLN A 22 -1.48 -17.90 -10.47
C GLN A 22 -0.16 -17.95 -9.68
N GLU A 23 0.70 -18.91 -10.05
CA GLU A 23 2.00 -19.05 -9.42
C GLU A 23 2.82 -17.80 -9.70
N VAL A 24 3.39 -17.20 -8.65
CA VAL A 24 4.27 -16.03 -8.78
C VAL A 24 5.59 -16.52 -9.35
N THR A 25 5.89 -16.15 -10.58
CA THR A 25 7.13 -16.53 -11.24
C THR A 25 8.29 -15.65 -10.79
N ASP A 26 9.52 -16.07 -11.09
CA ASP A 26 10.71 -15.23 -10.85
C ASP A 26 10.67 -13.93 -11.69
N TYR A 27 10.01 -13.95 -12.86
CA TYR A 27 9.78 -12.75 -13.68
C TYR A 27 8.85 -11.77 -12.96
N ASP A 28 7.71 -12.25 -12.47
CA ASP A 28 6.73 -11.44 -11.74
C ASP A 28 7.36 -10.84 -10.49
N LEU A 29 8.17 -11.63 -9.77
CA LEU A 29 8.83 -11.18 -8.54
C LEU A 29 9.92 -10.12 -8.80
N GLN A 30 10.65 -10.22 -9.92
CA GLN A 30 11.62 -9.18 -10.31
C GLN A 30 10.93 -7.85 -10.65
N ASN A 31 9.86 -7.92 -11.45
CA ASN A 31 9.10 -6.74 -11.84
C ASN A 31 8.40 -6.10 -10.63
N PHE A 32 7.84 -6.92 -9.74
CA PHE A 32 7.32 -6.48 -8.46
C PHE A 32 8.39 -5.77 -7.61
N ALA A 33 9.59 -6.33 -7.50
CA ALA A 33 10.67 -5.72 -6.72
C ALA A 33 11.10 -4.35 -7.27
N ARG A 34 11.19 -4.20 -8.60
CA ARG A 34 11.52 -2.93 -9.26
C ARG A 34 10.42 -1.90 -9.06
N ALA A 35 9.16 -2.28 -9.25
CA ALA A 35 8.00 -1.43 -9.00
C ALA A 35 7.94 -0.99 -7.53
N TYR A 36 8.14 -1.92 -6.59
CA TYR A 36 8.18 -1.64 -5.15
C TYR A 36 9.27 -0.61 -4.82
N LYS A 37 10.49 -0.80 -5.32
CA LYS A 37 11.60 0.15 -5.09
C LYS A 37 11.30 1.53 -5.67
N GLU A 38 10.75 1.60 -6.88
CA GLU A 38 10.36 2.87 -7.50
C GLU A 38 9.25 3.57 -6.71
N MET A 39 8.24 2.84 -6.25
CA MET A 39 7.18 3.37 -5.38
C MET A 39 7.73 3.94 -4.08
N LEU A 40 8.69 3.28 -3.43
CA LEU A 40 9.35 3.83 -2.24
C LEU A 40 10.03 5.17 -2.51
N GLN A 41 10.70 5.30 -3.67
CA GLN A 41 11.36 6.54 -4.06
C GLN A 41 10.34 7.66 -4.35
N LEU A 42 9.26 7.33 -5.07
CA LEU A 42 8.17 8.26 -5.37
C LEU A 42 7.50 8.76 -4.08
N ASN A 43 7.21 7.86 -3.14
CA ASN A 43 6.63 8.20 -1.85
C ASN A 43 7.56 9.13 -1.03
N ASN A 44 8.85 8.81 -0.94
CA ASN A 44 9.82 9.67 -0.23
C ASN A 44 9.93 11.07 -0.87
N LYS A 45 9.90 11.13 -2.21
CA LYS A 45 9.91 12.41 -2.94
C LYS A 45 8.65 13.23 -2.63
N ALA A 46 7.48 12.61 -2.67
CA ALA A 46 6.22 13.26 -2.35
C ALA A 46 6.19 13.79 -0.90
N GLN A 47 6.62 12.98 0.07
CA GLN A 47 6.72 13.40 1.48
C GLN A 47 7.64 14.62 1.65
N LYS A 48 8.79 14.64 0.95
CA LYS A 48 9.69 15.79 0.97
C LYS A 48 9.06 17.04 0.34
N GLU A 49 8.37 16.89 -0.79
CA GLU A 49 7.67 17.99 -1.48
C GLU A 49 6.56 18.57 -0.59
N MET A 50 5.77 17.72 0.08
CA MET A 50 4.76 18.14 1.05
C MET A 50 5.36 18.90 2.24
N ALA A 51 6.42 18.37 2.86
CA ALA A 51 7.09 19.03 3.98
C ALA A 51 7.65 20.41 3.59
N GLN A 52 8.16 20.56 2.36
CA GLN A 52 8.62 21.83 1.83
C GLN A 52 7.48 22.84 1.63
N ILE A 53 6.33 22.39 1.13
CA ILE A 53 5.13 23.23 0.97
C ILE A 53 4.67 23.73 2.34
N ILE A 54 4.50 22.84 3.32
CA ILE A 54 4.05 23.17 4.67
C ILE A 54 4.96 24.22 5.32
N SER A 55 6.29 23.99 5.26
CA SER A 55 7.27 24.92 5.81
C SER A 55 7.28 26.27 5.09
N LYS A 56 7.16 26.28 3.76
CA LYS A 56 7.15 27.52 2.95
C LYS A 56 5.95 28.41 3.27
N GLU A 57 4.80 27.82 3.54
CA GLU A 57 3.58 28.53 3.93
C GLU A 57 3.57 28.92 5.43
N GLY A 58 4.69 28.71 6.14
CA GLY A 58 4.86 29.19 7.51
C GLY A 58 4.07 28.40 8.55
N MET A 59 3.77 27.14 8.25
CA MET A 59 3.20 26.19 9.19
C MET A 59 4.30 25.24 9.68
N ASP A 60 4.26 24.95 10.98
CA ASP A 60 5.09 23.91 11.57
C ASP A 60 4.57 22.51 11.18
N LEU A 61 5.49 21.58 10.91
CA LEU A 61 5.12 20.24 10.42
C LEU A 61 4.36 19.43 11.48
N GLU A 62 4.69 19.57 12.77
CA GLU A 62 3.99 18.88 13.85
C GLU A 62 2.57 19.45 14.02
N VAL A 63 2.41 20.77 13.88
CA VAL A 63 1.10 21.43 13.87
C VAL A 63 0.25 20.95 12.69
N TYR A 64 0.83 20.88 11.48
CA TYR A 64 0.14 20.33 10.32
C TYR A 64 -0.33 18.89 10.58
N HIS A 65 0.55 18.03 11.10
CA HIS A 65 0.21 16.64 11.40
C HIS A 65 -0.89 16.52 12.46
N ALA A 66 -0.82 17.30 13.54
CA ALA A 66 -1.83 17.31 14.58
C ALA A 66 -3.21 17.70 14.04
N ILE A 67 -3.29 18.75 13.19
CA ILE A 67 -4.55 19.17 12.55
C ILE A 67 -5.03 18.11 11.55
N ASN A 68 -4.14 17.54 10.73
CA ASN A 68 -4.51 16.52 9.76
C ASN A 68 -5.07 15.25 10.43
N GLU A 69 -4.44 14.77 11.50
CA GLU A 69 -4.91 13.62 12.29
C GLU A 69 -6.26 13.90 12.97
N SER A 70 -6.49 15.15 13.38
CA SER A 70 -7.77 15.61 13.94
C SER A 70 -8.94 15.46 12.95
N LYS A 71 -8.70 15.56 11.63
CA LYS A 71 -9.78 15.48 10.63
C LYS A 71 -10.48 14.12 10.58
N ASN A 72 -9.82 13.06 11.05
CA ASN A 72 -10.35 11.69 11.04
C ASN A 72 -10.58 11.14 12.45
N SER A 73 -10.61 12.00 13.47
CA SER A 73 -10.80 11.60 14.87
C SER A 73 -11.69 12.59 15.64
N ASP A 74 -12.13 12.20 16.83
CA ASP A 74 -12.89 13.08 17.74
C ASP A 74 -11.97 14.03 18.55
N TYR A 75 -10.66 13.98 18.31
CA TYR A 75 -9.68 14.83 18.97
C TYR A 75 -9.54 16.16 18.24
N GLU A 76 -9.47 17.26 19.00
CA GLU A 76 -9.14 18.59 18.48
C GLU A 76 -7.83 19.06 19.12
N PRO A 77 -6.79 19.37 18.33
CA PRO A 77 -5.52 19.82 18.86
C PRO A 77 -5.62 21.21 19.49
N ASP A 78 -4.93 21.40 20.61
CA ASP A 78 -4.80 22.69 21.28
C ASP A 78 -3.84 23.61 20.51
N VAL A 79 -4.29 24.11 19.37
CA VAL A 79 -3.56 25.04 18.50
C VAL A 79 -4.44 26.25 18.15
N PRO A 80 -3.84 27.43 17.88
CA PRO A 80 -4.62 28.61 17.52
C PRO A 80 -5.49 28.39 16.29
N LYS A 81 -6.68 29.01 16.26
CA LYS A 81 -7.58 29.00 15.08
C LYS A 81 -6.91 29.44 13.78
N SER A 82 -5.93 30.34 13.87
CA SER A 82 -5.15 30.77 12.70
C SER A 82 -4.37 29.63 12.04
N GLU A 83 -3.93 28.63 12.81
CA GLU A 83 -3.25 27.45 12.27
C GLU A 83 -4.22 26.58 11.46
N PHE A 84 -5.48 26.46 11.89
CA PHE A 84 -6.51 25.81 11.06
C PHE A 84 -6.74 26.55 9.74
N THR A 85 -6.74 27.89 9.73
CA THR A 85 -6.87 28.65 8.48
C THR A 85 -5.70 28.37 7.52
N LYS A 86 -4.45 28.43 8.02
CA LYS A 86 -3.28 28.09 7.21
C LYS A 86 -3.33 26.64 6.69
N TYR A 87 -3.82 25.70 7.51
CA TYR A 87 -3.97 24.31 7.12
C TYR A 87 -4.87 24.18 5.88
N GLU A 88 -6.03 24.84 5.88
CA GLU A 88 -6.97 24.84 4.75
C GLU A 88 -6.38 25.51 3.51
N GLU A 89 -5.56 26.55 3.67
CA GLU A 89 -4.86 27.22 2.57
C GLU A 89 -3.78 26.34 1.92
N ILE A 90 -3.13 25.47 2.70
CA ILE A 90 -2.10 24.53 2.24
C ILE A 90 -2.69 23.32 1.50
N GLN A 91 -3.93 22.90 1.83
CA GLN A 91 -4.52 21.66 1.30
C GLN A 91 -4.49 21.54 -0.22
N PRO A 92 -4.84 22.56 -1.03
CA PRO A 92 -4.85 22.42 -2.48
C PRO A 92 -3.48 22.08 -3.08
N GLU A 93 -2.38 22.57 -2.49
CA GLU A 93 -1.03 22.24 -2.95
C GLU A 93 -0.63 20.82 -2.52
N ILE A 94 -1.04 20.38 -1.33
CA ILE A 94 -0.82 19.00 -0.87
C ILE A 94 -1.59 18.01 -1.75
N GLU A 95 -2.85 18.29 -2.08
CA GLU A 95 -3.67 17.48 -2.99
C GLU A 95 -3.03 17.35 -4.38
N LYS A 96 -2.40 18.42 -4.90
CA LYS A 96 -1.65 18.33 -6.16
C LYS A 96 -0.49 17.34 -6.09
N VAL A 97 0.26 17.33 -4.98
CA VAL A 97 1.35 16.37 -4.78
C VAL A 97 0.80 14.94 -4.65
N GLN A 98 -0.31 14.75 -3.95
CA GLN A 98 -0.97 13.44 -3.83
C GLN A 98 -1.44 12.92 -5.20
N ASN A 99 -2.16 13.73 -5.97
CA ASN A 99 -2.64 13.37 -7.30
C ASN A 99 -1.49 13.04 -8.27
N LYS A 100 -0.39 13.81 -8.20
CA LYS A 100 0.82 13.55 -8.98
C LYS A 100 1.45 12.21 -8.57
N LEU A 101 1.55 11.92 -7.27
CA LEU A 101 2.05 10.65 -6.77
C LEU A 101 1.21 9.47 -7.28
N GLU A 102 -0.13 9.57 -7.24
CA GLU A 102 -1.02 8.53 -7.75
C GLU A 102 -0.77 8.24 -9.24
N GLN A 103 -0.60 9.28 -10.06
CA GLN A 103 -0.27 9.13 -11.47
C GLN A 103 1.13 8.54 -11.70
N GLU A 104 2.12 8.94 -10.91
CA GLU A 104 3.49 8.40 -10.99
C GLU A 104 3.52 6.92 -10.56
N VAL A 105 2.75 6.53 -9.55
CA VAL A 105 2.61 5.12 -9.12
C VAL A 105 1.93 4.26 -10.19
N GLU A 106 0.86 4.74 -10.82
CA GLU A 106 0.21 3.99 -11.91
C GLU A 106 1.15 3.76 -13.10
N LYS A 107 1.96 4.77 -13.42
CA LYS A 107 3.02 4.64 -14.44
C LYS A 107 4.11 3.66 -14.01
N ALA A 108 4.47 3.64 -12.73
CA ALA A 108 5.46 2.71 -12.21
C ALA A 108 5.01 1.25 -12.36
N TYR A 109 3.73 0.93 -12.12
CA TYR A 109 3.22 -0.41 -12.40
C TYR A 109 3.39 -0.78 -13.88
N SER A 110 2.86 0.06 -14.76
CA SER A 110 2.88 -0.19 -16.22
C SER A 110 4.30 -0.32 -16.77
N LYS A 111 5.26 0.45 -16.23
CA LYS A 111 6.67 0.42 -16.63
C LYS A 111 7.36 -0.92 -16.33
N HIS A 112 6.86 -1.66 -15.34
CA HIS A 112 7.39 -2.97 -14.95
C HIS A 112 6.41 -4.10 -15.32
N ASP A 113 5.60 -3.91 -16.37
CA ASP A 113 4.64 -4.91 -16.86
C ASP A 113 3.65 -5.42 -15.80
N LEU A 114 3.26 -4.54 -14.87
CA LEU A 114 2.27 -4.85 -13.85
C LEU A 114 1.04 -3.95 -14.03
N SER A 115 -0.14 -4.52 -13.81
CA SER A 115 -1.29 -3.72 -13.39
C SER A 115 -1.28 -3.51 -11.88
N LYS A 116 -2.08 -2.55 -11.40
CA LYS A 116 -2.35 -2.39 -9.96
C LYS A 116 -2.90 -3.67 -9.31
N GLN A 117 -3.67 -4.47 -10.05
CA GLN A 117 -4.22 -5.73 -9.56
C GLN A 117 -3.13 -6.79 -9.42
N ASP A 118 -2.23 -6.90 -10.41
CA ASP A 118 -1.11 -7.84 -10.37
C ASP A 118 -0.18 -7.54 -9.20
N TYR A 119 0.18 -6.26 -9.04
CA TYR A 119 1.00 -5.81 -7.93
C TYR A 119 0.39 -6.20 -6.57
N LYS A 120 -0.92 -5.97 -6.38
CA LYS A 120 -1.64 -6.36 -5.15
C LYS A 120 -1.66 -7.87 -4.95
N ALA A 121 -1.93 -8.64 -6.00
CA ALA A 121 -1.97 -10.09 -5.93
C ALA A 121 -0.60 -10.69 -5.56
N ILE A 122 0.47 -10.18 -6.18
CA ILE A 122 1.85 -10.58 -5.87
C ILE A 122 2.20 -10.18 -4.44
N ALA A 123 1.88 -8.96 -4.00
CA ALA A 123 2.14 -8.50 -2.64
C ALA A 123 1.47 -9.41 -1.59
N GLU A 124 0.20 -9.75 -1.79
CA GLU A 124 -0.52 -10.65 -0.88
C GLU A 124 0.08 -12.06 -0.88
N ARG A 125 0.49 -12.57 -2.05
CA ARG A 125 1.11 -13.87 -2.15
C ARG A 125 2.49 -13.91 -1.48
N VAL A 126 3.32 -12.88 -1.67
CA VAL A 126 4.61 -12.74 -0.98
C VAL A 126 4.40 -12.71 0.53
N LYS A 127 3.43 -11.94 1.03
CA LYS A 127 3.12 -11.87 2.46
C LYS A 127 2.79 -13.23 3.09
N GLN A 128 2.17 -14.13 2.32
CA GLN A 128 1.74 -15.46 2.79
C GLN A 128 2.81 -16.55 2.60
N ASP A 129 3.84 -16.31 1.78
CA ASP A 129 4.81 -17.33 1.36
C ASP A 129 6.24 -16.93 1.74
N GLN A 130 6.80 -17.64 2.74
CA GLN A 130 8.14 -17.36 3.26
C GLN A 130 9.25 -17.53 2.22
N LEU A 131 9.11 -18.47 1.26
CA LEU A 131 10.11 -18.65 0.22
C LEU A 131 10.10 -17.48 -0.75
N LEU A 132 8.93 -16.95 -1.08
CA LEU A 132 8.81 -15.75 -1.90
C LEU A 132 9.37 -14.51 -1.17
N GLN A 133 9.20 -14.39 0.15
CA GLN A 133 9.83 -13.32 0.94
C GLN A 133 11.36 -13.36 0.83
N ILE A 134 11.96 -14.52 1.07
CA ILE A 134 13.42 -14.70 0.98
C ILE A 134 13.92 -14.38 -0.44
N LYS A 135 13.20 -14.84 -1.48
CA LYS A 135 13.54 -14.52 -2.87
C LYS A 135 13.45 -13.01 -3.14
N LEU A 136 12.38 -12.36 -2.68
CA LEU A 136 12.20 -10.92 -2.84
C LEU A 136 13.32 -10.13 -2.15
N GLU A 137 13.65 -10.46 -0.91
CA GLU A 137 14.75 -9.84 -0.17
C GLU A 137 16.08 -9.97 -0.93
N LYS A 138 16.35 -11.15 -1.49
CA LYS A 138 17.54 -11.37 -2.32
C LYS A 138 17.53 -10.47 -3.56
N ILE A 139 16.42 -10.38 -4.28
CA ILE A 139 16.30 -9.50 -5.45
C ILE A 139 16.53 -8.04 -5.03
N LEU A 140 15.87 -7.58 -3.96
CA LEU A 140 15.99 -6.21 -3.45
C LEU A 140 17.43 -5.84 -3.05
N SER A 141 18.21 -6.80 -2.54
CA SER A 141 19.62 -6.57 -2.19
C SER A 141 20.54 -6.35 -3.40
N GLN A 142 20.07 -6.69 -4.60
CA GLN A 142 20.85 -6.65 -5.84
C GLN A 142 20.48 -5.48 -6.77
N ILE A 143 19.37 -4.79 -6.49
CA ILE A 143 18.83 -3.74 -7.35
C ILE A 143 18.91 -2.37 -6.72
#